data_AF-A0A0G1VZJ8-F1
#
_entry.id   AF-A0A0G1VZJ8-F1
#
_cell.length_a   1.000
_cell.length_b   1.000
_cell.length_c   1.000
_cell.angle_alpha   90.00
_cell.angle_beta   90.00
_cell.angle_gamma   90.00
#
_symmetry.space_group_name_H-M   'P 1'
#
loop_
_entity.id
_entity.type
_entity.pdbx_description
1 polymer ?
#
loop_
_entity_poly.entity_id
_entity_poly.type
_entity_poly.pdbx_seq_one_letter_code
_entity_poly.pdbx_strand_id
1 'polypeptide(L)'
;MQFNRLPRHIIFHSILIFILFLVIVIPAAYHSQKISPGNVPTFSNLNNIDYFFYLSNIRQGGDFGKDYDLFTTELPSDAAAQFHRYYIYLGKIGAFFGLEPMYMYYAGLFFADVLYYFFCWKITGIIFPKKSRWRWLAMVLVYFLSPLPRYTINIFGTPVFIGTTWWTYLDPYSRLLAVPHHMLGQAFMLGQVYFFLRYLEQ
;
A
#
# COMPACT_ATOMS: atom_id res chain seq x y z
N MET A 1 9.01 23.43 33.32
CA MET A 1 9.09 22.76 32.01
C MET A 1 8.00 23.31 31.10
N GLN A 2 8.36 24.08 30.08
CA GLN A 2 7.39 24.41 29.02
C GLN A 2 7.29 23.20 28.11
N PHE A 3 6.15 22.50 28.12
CA PHE A 3 5.86 21.52 27.10
C PHE A 3 5.72 22.28 25.77
N ASN A 4 6.76 22.19 24.93
CA ASN A 4 6.70 22.68 23.56
C ASN A 4 5.46 22.06 22.90
N ARG A 5 4.50 22.91 22.54
CA ARG A 5 3.27 22.45 21.87
C ARG A 5 3.68 21.74 20.59
N LEU A 6 3.28 20.47 20.46
CA LEU A 6 3.53 19.69 19.25
C LEU A 6 3.01 20.48 18.03
N PRO A 7 3.75 20.55 16.92
CA PRO A 7 3.27 21.26 15.74
C PRO A 7 1.94 20.68 15.26
N ARG A 8 0.94 21.54 15.04
CA ARG A 8 -0.43 21.13 14.65
C ARG A 8 -0.48 20.21 13.43
N HIS A 9 0.45 20.38 12.48
CA HIS A 9 0.52 19.54 11.28
C HIS A 9 0.92 18.09 11.61
N ILE A 10 1.77 17.85 12.61
CA ILE A 10 2.16 16.50 13.03
C ILE A 10 0.95 15.77 13.58
N ILE A 11 0.20 16.42 14.48
CA ILE A 11 -1.03 15.86 15.06
C ILE A 11 -2.01 15.47 13.94
N PHE A 12 -2.21 16.34 12.96
CA PHE A 12 -3.10 16.06 11.84
C PHE A 12 -2.62 14.87 10.98
N HIS A 13 -1.34 14.82 10.62
CA HIS A 13 -0.77 13.68 9.88
C HIS A 13 -0.94 12.38 10.66
N SER A 14 -0.68 12.39 11.97
CA SER A 14 -0.85 11.23 12.85
C SER A 14 -2.30 10.75 12.90
N ILE A 15 -3.27 11.67 13.01
CA ILE A 15 -4.70 11.33 12.98
C ILE A 15 -5.07 10.69 11.63
N LEU A 16 -4.64 11.28 10.52
CA LEU A 16 -4.99 10.75 9.20
C LEU A 16 -4.36 9.37 8.96
N ILE A 17 -3.08 9.19 9.28
CA ILE A 17 -2.40 7.89 9.21
C ILE A 17 -3.09 6.86 10.11
N PHE A 18 -3.53 7.26 11.31
CA PHE A 18 -4.28 6.38 12.20
C PHE A 18 -5.64 5.99 11.62
N ILE A 19 -6.37 6.91 10.98
CA ILE A 19 -7.61 6.59 10.26
C ILE A 19 -7.34 5.58 9.14
N LEU A 20 -6.27 5.77 8.36
CA LEU A 20 -5.90 4.82 7.29
C LEU A 20 -5.58 3.44 7.85
N PHE A 21 -4.83 3.38 8.96
CA PHE A 21 -4.59 2.14 9.70
C PHE A 21 -5.89 1.45 10.10
N LEU A 22 -6.83 2.19 10.70
CA LEU A 22 -8.13 1.66 11.11
C LEU A 22 -8.93 1.11 9.94
N VAL A 23 -8.94 1.80 8.79
CA VAL A 23 -9.67 1.34 7.61
C VAL A 23 -9.11 0.02 7.07
N ILE A 24 -7.80 -0.21 7.17
CA ILE A 24 -7.17 -1.48 6.78
C ILE A 24 -7.48 -2.60 7.79
N VAL A 25 -7.42 -2.31 9.09
CA VAL A 25 -7.46 -3.34 10.14
C VAL A 25 -8.89 -3.67 10.61
N ILE A 26 -9.81 -2.70 10.63
CA ILE A 26 -11.18 -2.92 11.13
C ILE A 26 -11.93 -4.00 10.34
N PRO A 27 -11.93 -4.01 8.99
CA PRO A 27 -12.63 -5.06 8.24
C PRO A 27 -12.10 -6.46 8.59
N ALA A 28 -10.78 -6.61 8.65
CA ALA A 28 -10.09 -7.82 9.06
C ALA A 28 -10.54 -8.28 10.47
N ALA A 29 -10.47 -7.38 11.46
CA ALA A 29 -10.88 -7.67 12.83
C ALA A 29 -12.37 -8.02 12.94
N TYR A 30 -13.25 -7.30 12.24
CA TYR A 30 -14.69 -7.57 12.22
C TYR A 30 -15.00 -8.93 11.60
N HIS A 31 -14.34 -9.28 10.51
CA HIS A 31 -14.52 -10.60 9.89
C HIS A 31 -14.05 -11.73 10.81
N SER A 32 -12.94 -11.56 11.55
CA SER A 32 -12.48 -12.58 12.49
C SER A 32 -13.48 -12.90 13.62
N GLN A 33 -14.31 -11.93 14.02
CA GLN A 33 -15.32 -12.13 15.08
C GLN A 33 -16.55 -12.92 14.59
N LYS A 34 -16.75 -13.03 13.27
CA LYS A 34 -17.93 -13.67 12.67
C LYS A 34 -17.70 -15.14 12.26
N ILE A 35 -16.56 -15.70 12.61
CA ILE A 35 -16.15 -17.01 12.15
C ILE A 35 -16.71 -18.07 13.06
N SER A 36 -17.32 -19.11 12.46
CA SER A 36 -17.84 -20.25 13.19
C SER A 36 -16.72 -20.95 13.97
N PRO A 37 -16.99 -21.47 15.18
CA PRO A 37 -16.01 -22.26 15.94
C PRO A 37 -15.40 -23.37 15.08
N GLY A 38 -14.08 -23.51 15.12
CA GLY A 38 -13.33 -24.51 14.34
C GLY A 38 -12.83 -24.02 12.97
N ASN A 39 -13.28 -22.85 12.50
CA ASN A 39 -12.76 -22.25 11.28
C ASN A 39 -11.61 -21.27 11.57
N VAL A 40 -10.64 -21.20 10.66
CA VAL A 40 -9.53 -20.25 10.73
C VAL A 40 -9.84 -19.02 9.87
N PRO A 41 -9.75 -17.79 10.40
CA PRO A 41 -9.85 -16.59 9.57
C PRO A 41 -8.76 -16.56 8.51
N THR A 42 -9.15 -16.40 7.25
CA THR A 42 -8.19 -16.20 6.17
C THR A 42 -7.59 -14.80 6.20
N PHE A 43 -8.33 -13.79 6.69
CA PHE A 43 -7.95 -12.38 6.60
C PHE A 43 -7.43 -11.99 5.21
N SER A 44 -7.98 -12.62 4.17
CA SER A 44 -7.58 -12.35 2.80
C SER A 44 -8.32 -11.13 2.29
N ASN A 45 -7.59 -10.26 1.58
CA ASN A 45 -8.21 -9.19 0.79
C ASN A 45 -8.84 -9.79 -0.49
N LEU A 46 -9.49 -8.97 -1.32
CA LEU A 46 -10.19 -9.33 -2.57
C LEU A 46 -9.55 -10.42 -3.45
N ASN A 47 -8.23 -10.59 -3.41
CA ASN A 47 -7.49 -11.56 -4.19
C ASN A 47 -6.96 -12.73 -3.33
N ASN A 48 -7.83 -13.70 -3.07
CA ASN A 48 -7.56 -14.83 -2.17
C ASN A 48 -6.50 -15.80 -2.69
N ILE A 49 -6.28 -15.85 -4.01
CA ILE A 49 -5.39 -16.84 -4.65
C ILE A 49 -3.94 -16.55 -4.29
N ASP A 50 -3.51 -15.30 -4.49
CA ASP A 50 -2.11 -14.92 -4.27
C ASP A 50 -1.78 -14.72 -2.78
N TYR A 51 -2.80 -14.46 -1.96
CA TYR A 51 -2.64 -14.19 -0.54
C TYR A 51 -1.88 -15.30 0.21
N PHE A 52 -2.25 -16.57 -0.02
CA PHE A 52 -1.58 -17.69 0.65
C PHE A 52 -0.14 -17.88 0.20
N PHE A 53 0.16 -17.58 -1.07
CA PHE A 53 1.54 -17.56 -1.57
C PHE A 53 2.37 -16.46 -0.89
N TYR A 54 1.78 -15.28 -0.66
CA TYR A 54 2.48 -14.24 0.10
C TYR A 54 2.69 -14.63 1.56
N LEU A 55 1.70 -15.26 2.20
CA LEU A 55 1.86 -15.77 3.57
C LEU A 55 2.94 -16.84 3.66
N SER A 56 3.04 -17.75 2.69
CA SER A 56 4.11 -18.76 2.68
C SER A 56 5.49 -18.12 2.57
N ASN A 57 5.64 -17.07 1.75
CA ASN A 57 6.92 -16.35 1.62
C ASN A 57 7.28 -15.57 2.89
N ILE A 58 6.29 -14.93 3.54
CA ILE A 58 6.49 -14.26 4.83
C ILE A 58 6.88 -15.30 5.90
N ARG A 59 6.16 -16.42 5.97
CA ARG A 59 6.48 -17.52 6.89
C ARG A 59 7.89 -18.05 6.64
N GLN A 60 8.26 -18.23 5.38
CA GLN A 60 9.59 -18.68 5.01
C GLN A 60 10.68 -17.71 5.49
N GLY A 61 10.47 -16.41 5.32
CA GLY A 61 11.38 -15.41 5.82
C GLY A 61 11.53 -15.43 7.35
N GLY A 62 10.45 -15.70 8.07
CA GLY A 62 10.46 -15.79 9.53
C GLY A 62 11.10 -17.08 10.08
N ASP A 63 10.73 -18.24 9.52
CA ASP A 63 11.11 -19.55 10.07
C ASP A 63 12.47 -20.04 9.55
N PHE A 64 12.79 -19.75 8.28
CA PHE A 64 13.99 -20.30 7.62
C PHE A 64 15.02 -19.24 7.25
N GLY A 65 14.62 -17.97 7.08
CA GLY A 65 15.51 -16.88 6.71
C GLY A 65 16.13 -16.99 5.32
N LYS A 66 15.64 -17.92 4.48
CA LYS A 66 16.17 -18.23 3.15
C LYS A 66 15.55 -17.32 2.09
N ASP A 67 16.39 -16.77 1.20
CA ASP A 67 16.01 -15.79 0.17
C ASP A 67 15.63 -16.40 -1.20
N TYR A 68 15.41 -17.71 -1.26
CA TYR A 68 15.08 -18.47 -2.47
C TYR A 68 13.81 -19.30 -2.25
N ASP A 69 13.02 -19.55 -3.30
CA ASP A 69 11.77 -20.30 -3.17
C ASP A 69 12.02 -21.76 -2.75
N LEU A 70 11.37 -22.19 -1.66
CA LEU A 70 11.50 -23.56 -1.14
C LEU A 70 10.59 -24.57 -1.86
N PHE A 71 9.65 -24.10 -2.67
CA PHE A 71 8.59 -24.90 -3.28
C PHE A 71 8.78 -25.12 -4.79
N THR A 72 9.80 -24.54 -5.40
CA THR A 72 10.16 -24.77 -6.80
C THR A 72 11.68 -24.80 -7.01
N THR A 73 12.11 -25.55 -8.03
CA THR A 73 13.50 -25.53 -8.53
C THR A 73 13.69 -24.50 -9.65
N GLU A 74 12.61 -23.88 -10.12
CA GLU A 74 12.68 -22.84 -11.15
C GLU A 74 13.33 -21.58 -10.59
N LEU A 75 14.30 -21.04 -11.33
CA LEU A 75 14.85 -19.73 -11.01
C LEU A 75 13.81 -18.68 -11.41
N PRO A 76 13.25 -17.92 -10.45
CA PRO A 76 12.32 -16.86 -10.79
C PRO A 76 13.02 -15.83 -11.66
N SER A 77 12.28 -15.21 -12.59
CA SER A 77 12.75 -14.02 -13.29
C SER A 77 13.16 -12.96 -12.26
N ASP A 78 14.12 -12.08 -12.60
CA ASP A 78 14.62 -11.08 -11.66
C ASP A 78 13.50 -10.23 -11.01
N ALA A 79 12.45 -9.92 -11.79
CA ALA A 79 11.27 -9.21 -11.27
C ALA A 79 10.49 -10.06 -10.27
N ALA A 80 10.20 -11.33 -10.58
CA ALA A 80 9.52 -12.25 -9.67
C ALA A 80 10.34 -12.49 -8.39
N ALA A 81 11.67 -12.58 -8.52
CA ALA A 81 12.59 -12.73 -7.41
C ALA A 81 12.53 -11.53 -6.44
N GLN A 82 12.40 -10.30 -6.96
CA GLN A 82 12.27 -9.11 -6.13
C GLN A 82 10.98 -9.09 -5.32
N PHE A 83 9.85 -9.48 -5.92
CA PHE A 83 8.59 -9.60 -5.19
C PHE A 83 8.66 -10.66 -4.09
N HIS A 84 9.27 -11.81 -4.39
CA HIS A 84 9.48 -12.87 -3.40
C HIS A 84 10.35 -12.39 -2.22
N ARG A 85 11.47 -11.72 -2.50
CA ARG A 85 12.36 -11.15 -1.47
C ARG A 85 11.65 -10.12 -0.58
N TYR A 86 10.78 -9.28 -1.14
CA TYR A 86 10.02 -8.32 -0.36
C TYR A 86 9.23 -9.00 0.77
N TYR A 87 8.52 -10.09 0.47
CA TYR A 87 7.76 -10.84 1.48
C TYR A 87 8.64 -11.58 2.47
N ILE A 88 9.79 -12.10 2.04
CA ILE A 88 10.77 -12.72 2.95
C ILE A 88 11.32 -11.70 3.94
N TYR A 89 11.63 -10.47 3.51
CA TYR A 89 12.08 -9.43 4.42
C TYR A 89 10.98 -9.04 5.43
N LEU A 90 9.71 -8.99 5.02
CA LEU A 90 8.60 -8.84 5.96
C LEU A 90 8.58 -9.99 6.97
N GLY A 91 8.83 -11.22 6.53
CA GLY A 91 8.96 -12.39 7.40
C GLY A 91 10.06 -12.26 8.46
N LYS A 92 11.27 -11.88 8.01
CA LYS A 92 12.44 -11.67 8.88
C LYS A 92 12.17 -10.59 9.94
N ILE A 93 11.55 -9.48 9.52
CA ILE A 93 11.13 -8.40 10.43
C ILE A 93 10.06 -8.91 11.41
N GLY A 94 9.07 -9.65 10.92
CA GLY A 94 8.02 -10.23 11.74
C GLY A 94 8.55 -11.15 12.83
N ALA A 95 9.44 -12.07 12.46
CA ALA A 95 10.08 -13.00 13.41
C ALA A 95 10.87 -12.26 14.49
N PHE A 96 11.57 -11.18 14.14
CA PHE A 96 12.27 -10.34 15.12
C PHE A 96 11.32 -9.74 16.18
N PHE A 97 10.09 -9.40 15.79
CA PHE A 97 9.07 -8.85 16.69
C PHE A 97 8.09 -9.90 17.24
N GLY A 98 8.24 -11.18 16.90
CA GLY A 98 7.28 -12.24 17.26
C GLY A 98 5.90 -12.06 16.64
N LEU A 99 5.82 -11.48 15.44
CA LEU A 99 4.57 -11.23 14.72
C LEU A 99 4.25 -12.38 13.76
N GLU A 100 2.98 -12.82 13.77
CA GLU A 100 2.48 -13.80 12.81
C GLU A 100 2.52 -13.28 11.36
N PRO A 101 2.69 -14.16 10.35
CA PRO A 101 2.83 -13.76 8.95
C PRO A 101 1.71 -12.86 8.42
N MET A 102 0.49 -13.11 8.90
CA MET A 102 -0.70 -12.34 8.54
C MET A 102 -0.62 -10.88 9.00
N TYR A 103 -0.12 -10.63 10.22
CA TYR A 103 0.07 -9.25 10.68
C TYR A 103 1.15 -8.55 9.88
N MET A 104 2.20 -9.27 9.48
CA MET A 104 3.24 -8.72 8.61
C MET A 104 2.75 -8.42 7.20
N TYR A 105 1.80 -9.19 6.67
CA TYR A 105 1.14 -8.87 5.40
C TYR A 105 0.45 -7.50 5.47
N TYR A 106 -0.38 -7.28 6.51
CA TYR A 106 -1.05 -5.99 6.72
C TYR A 106 -0.08 -4.86 7.08
N ALA A 107 0.98 -5.14 7.82
CA ALA A 107 2.03 -4.17 8.12
C ALA A 107 2.73 -3.71 6.83
N GLY A 108 2.99 -4.64 5.90
CA GLY A 108 3.54 -4.32 4.57
C GLY A 108 2.62 -3.42 3.76
N LEU A 109 1.31 -3.72 3.74
CA LEU A 109 0.29 -2.88 3.09
C LEU A 109 0.23 -1.49 3.72
N PHE A 110 0.14 -1.40 5.04
CA PHE A 110 0.08 -0.14 5.78
C PHE A 110 1.34 0.69 5.57
N PHE A 111 2.51 0.07 5.59
CA PHE A 111 3.78 0.75 5.31
C PHE A 111 3.79 1.36 3.91
N ALA A 112 3.38 0.59 2.89
CA ALA A 112 3.29 1.07 1.53
C ALA A 112 2.29 2.24 1.39
N ASP A 113 1.17 2.19 2.11
CA ASP A 113 0.17 3.26 2.12
C ASP A 113 0.67 4.54 2.80
N VAL A 114 1.37 4.43 3.92
CA VAL A 114 2.04 5.56 4.57
C VAL A 114 3.09 6.19 3.65
N LEU A 115 3.84 5.37 2.91
CA LEU A 115 4.84 5.86 1.96
C LEU A 115 4.17 6.60 0.78
N TYR A 116 3.08 6.05 0.24
CA TYR A 116 2.27 6.70 -0.79
C TYR A 116 1.72 8.04 -0.30
N TYR A 117 1.11 8.06 0.89
CA TYR A 117 0.63 9.26 1.55
C TYR A 117 1.72 10.34 1.68
N PHE A 118 2.91 9.93 2.12
CA PHE A 118 4.06 10.82 2.24
C PHE A 118 4.44 11.46 0.90
N PHE A 119 4.49 10.69 -0.20
CA PHE A 119 4.79 11.24 -1.52
C PHE A 119 3.68 12.15 -2.05
N CYS A 120 2.40 11.85 -1.81
CA CYS A 120 1.31 12.79 -2.11
C CYS A 120 1.51 14.13 -1.39
N TRP A 121 1.88 14.10 -0.11
CA TRP A 121 2.19 15.32 0.66
C TRP A 121 3.40 16.07 0.12
N LYS A 122 4.43 15.37 -0.35
CA LYS A 122 5.64 15.97 -0.93
C LYS A 122 5.35 16.64 -2.27
N ILE A 123 4.66 15.95 -3.18
CA ILE A 123 4.29 16.47 -4.50
C ILE A 123 3.40 17.72 -4.37
N THR A 124 2.38 17.67 -3.52
CA THR A 124 1.51 18.84 -3.27
C THR A 124 2.28 20.02 -2.65
N GLY A 125 3.39 19.76 -1.96
CA GLY A 125 4.28 20.78 -1.41
C GLY A 125 5.18 21.47 -2.44
N ILE A 126 5.31 20.93 -3.64
CA ILE A 126 5.99 21.59 -4.77
C ILE A 126 5.09 22.73 -5.28
N ILE A 127 3.79 22.44 -5.45
CA ILE A 127 2.83 23.37 -6.04
C ILE A 127 2.33 24.40 -5.00
N PHE A 128 2.08 23.97 -3.76
CA PHE A 128 1.45 24.81 -2.74
C PHE A 128 2.42 25.16 -1.60
N PRO A 129 2.50 26.44 -1.17
CA PRO A 129 3.36 26.86 -0.07
C PRO A 129 3.12 26.10 1.24
N LYS A 130 4.17 25.93 2.05
CA LYS A 130 4.14 25.15 3.31
C LYS A 130 3.02 25.53 4.28
N LYS A 131 2.63 26.81 4.34
CA LYS A 131 1.57 27.32 5.24
C LYS A 131 0.20 27.43 4.58
N SER A 132 0.07 27.03 3.31
CA SER A 132 -1.18 27.17 2.58
C SER A 132 -2.19 26.10 2.99
N ARG A 133 -3.41 26.53 3.36
CA ARG A 133 -4.56 25.62 3.55
C ARG A 133 -4.86 24.79 2.31
N TRP A 134 -4.54 25.31 1.13
CA TRP A 134 -4.78 24.66 -0.15
C TRP A 134 -3.90 23.42 -0.35
N ARG A 135 -2.71 23.37 0.27
CA ARG A 135 -1.87 22.17 0.24
C ARG A 135 -2.57 20.98 0.87
N TRP A 136 -3.29 21.20 1.97
CA TRP A 136 -4.05 20.15 2.64
C TRP A 136 -5.20 19.64 1.79
N LEU A 137 -5.98 20.57 1.21
CA LEU A 137 -7.06 20.20 0.30
C LEU A 137 -6.51 19.42 -0.90
N ALA A 138 -5.43 19.90 -1.52
CA ALA A 138 -4.78 19.22 -2.63
C ALA A 138 -4.28 17.82 -2.23
N MET A 139 -3.70 17.66 -1.04
CA MET A 139 -3.25 16.36 -0.56
C MET A 139 -4.41 15.38 -0.37
N VAL A 140 -5.49 15.82 0.27
CA VAL A 140 -6.71 15.00 0.44
C VAL A 140 -7.28 14.63 -0.92
N LEU A 141 -7.40 15.59 -1.84
CA LEU A 141 -7.90 15.35 -3.18
C LEU A 141 -7.02 14.35 -3.92
N VAL A 142 -5.69 14.50 -3.93
CA VAL A 142 -4.76 13.59 -4.62
C VAL A 142 -4.78 12.20 -4.02
N TYR A 143 -4.80 12.10 -2.69
CA TYR A 143 -4.78 10.80 -2.00
C TYR A 143 -6.11 10.04 -2.18
N PHE A 144 -7.23 10.75 -2.11
CA PHE A 144 -8.57 10.16 -2.24
C PHE A 144 -9.15 10.23 -3.67
N LEU A 145 -8.38 10.69 -4.66
CA LEU A 145 -8.88 10.77 -6.03
C LEU A 145 -9.15 9.37 -6.55
N SER A 146 -10.36 9.16 -7.05
CA SER A 146 -10.68 7.97 -7.83
C SER A 146 -10.47 8.27 -9.32
N PRO A 147 -9.94 7.33 -10.11
CA PRO A 147 -10.02 7.40 -11.55
C PRO A 147 -11.48 7.49 -12.03
N LEU A 148 -11.64 8.05 -13.24
CA LEU A 148 -12.93 8.15 -13.90
C LEU A 148 -13.55 6.76 -14.12
N PRO A 149 -14.89 6.64 -14.05
CA PRO A 149 -15.57 5.40 -14.40
C PRO A 149 -15.16 4.90 -15.79
N ARG A 150 -15.15 3.58 -15.95
CA ARG A 150 -14.83 2.96 -17.24
C ARG A 150 -15.87 3.36 -18.28
N TYR A 151 -15.42 3.97 -19.35
CA TYR A 151 -16.26 4.34 -20.47
C TYR A 151 -15.54 4.04 -21.78
N THR A 152 -16.27 3.50 -22.75
CA THR A 152 -15.75 3.23 -24.09
C THR A 152 -16.43 4.19 -25.04
N ILE A 153 -15.65 5.04 -25.71
CA ILE A 153 -16.14 5.87 -26.80
C ILE A 153 -15.75 5.27 -28.14
N ASN A 154 -16.62 5.36 -29.14
CA ASN A 154 -16.28 4.99 -30.50
C ASN A 154 -15.79 6.22 -31.26
N ILE A 155 -14.50 6.25 -31.62
CA ILE A 155 -13.90 7.29 -32.47
C ILE A 155 -13.64 6.66 -33.84
N PHE A 156 -14.33 7.14 -34.88
CA PHE A 156 -14.24 6.60 -36.25
C PHE A 156 -14.45 5.08 -36.34
N GLY A 157 -15.40 4.54 -35.55
CA GLY A 157 -15.66 3.09 -35.48
C GLY A 157 -14.65 2.29 -34.66
N THR A 158 -13.62 2.94 -34.09
CA THR A 158 -12.66 2.30 -33.18
C THR A 158 -13.09 2.52 -31.73
N PRO A 159 -13.30 1.47 -30.92
CA PRO A 159 -13.56 1.62 -29.50
C PRO A 159 -12.29 2.10 -28.79
N VAL A 160 -12.32 3.30 -28.24
CA VAL A 160 -11.28 3.88 -27.40
C VAL A 160 -11.73 3.84 -25.95
N PHE A 161 -10.94 3.17 -25.13
CA PHE A 161 -11.17 3.04 -23.70
C PHE A 161 -10.70 4.30 -22.95
N ILE A 162 -11.59 4.90 -22.18
CA ILE A 162 -11.31 5.99 -21.24
C ILE A 162 -11.61 5.51 -19.82
N GLY A 163 -10.65 5.70 -18.94
CA GLY A 163 -10.75 5.32 -17.53
C GLY A 163 -9.55 4.50 -17.11
N THR A 164 -9.67 3.82 -15.98
CA THR A 164 -8.61 2.93 -15.50
C THR A 164 -9.08 1.49 -15.40
N THR A 165 -8.12 0.62 -15.60
CA THR A 165 -8.28 -0.81 -15.42
C THR A 165 -8.27 -1.15 -13.92
N TRP A 166 -8.79 -2.31 -13.55
CA TRP A 166 -8.93 -2.70 -12.13
C TRP A 166 -7.57 -2.90 -11.45
N TRP A 167 -6.54 -3.21 -12.22
CA TRP A 167 -5.18 -3.42 -11.71
C TRP A 167 -4.44 -2.11 -11.40
N THR A 168 -5.01 -0.94 -11.70
CA THR A 168 -4.32 0.31 -11.38
C THR A 168 -4.35 0.61 -9.89
N TYR A 169 -5.29 0.05 -9.12
CA TYR A 169 -5.56 0.32 -7.70
C TYR A 169 -5.42 1.82 -7.33
N LEU A 170 -5.81 2.71 -8.24
CA LEU A 170 -5.67 4.15 -8.05
C LEU A 170 -6.81 4.70 -7.20
N ASP A 171 -7.99 4.07 -7.24
CA ASP A 171 -9.08 4.44 -6.37
C ASP A 171 -8.77 4.06 -4.90
N PRO A 172 -9.23 4.86 -3.92
CA PRO A 172 -8.87 4.64 -2.52
C PRO A 172 -9.34 3.29 -1.98
N TYR A 173 -10.48 2.80 -2.44
CA TYR A 173 -11.04 1.53 -1.97
C TYR A 173 -10.18 0.35 -2.42
N SER A 174 -9.87 0.27 -3.71
CA SER A 174 -9.00 -0.79 -4.24
C SER A 174 -7.58 -0.69 -3.68
N ARG A 175 -7.06 0.53 -3.42
CA ARG A 175 -5.76 0.75 -2.78
C ARG A 175 -5.66 0.09 -1.40
N LEU A 176 -6.69 0.28 -0.59
CA LEU A 176 -6.78 -0.28 0.77
C LEU A 176 -7.00 -1.79 0.78
N LEU A 177 -7.40 -2.36 -0.36
CA LEU A 177 -7.57 -3.80 -0.57
C LEU A 177 -6.48 -4.39 -1.47
N ALA A 178 -5.50 -3.58 -1.87
CA ALA A 178 -4.43 -3.99 -2.75
C ALA A 178 -3.53 -5.03 -2.07
N VAL A 179 -2.76 -5.71 -2.91
CA VAL A 179 -1.67 -6.53 -2.44
C VAL A 179 -0.49 -5.63 -2.04
N PRO A 180 0.20 -5.87 -0.91
CA PRO A 180 1.25 -4.98 -0.39
C PRO A 180 2.28 -4.51 -1.41
N HIS A 181 2.77 -5.41 -2.28
CA HIS A 181 3.79 -5.06 -3.26
C HIS A 181 3.27 -4.19 -4.41
N HIS A 182 1.99 -4.33 -4.82
CA HIS A 182 1.38 -3.41 -5.79
C HIS A 182 1.29 -2.00 -5.22
N MET A 183 0.86 -1.90 -3.96
CA MET A 183 0.79 -0.62 -3.25
C MET A 183 2.17 0.02 -3.08
N LEU A 184 3.19 -0.80 -2.79
CA LEU A 184 4.56 -0.34 -2.70
C LEU A 184 5.08 0.18 -4.05
N GLY A 185 4.77 -0.52 -5.14
CA GLY A 185 5.09 -0.10 -6.50
C GLY A 185 4.50 1.28 -6.84
N GLN A 186 3.24 1.52 -6.47
CA GLN A 186 2.62 2.84 -6.64
C GLN A 186 3.29 3.93 -5.80
N ALA A 187 3.64 3.62 -4.55
CA ALA A 187 4.34 4.55 -3.69
C ALA A 187 5.70 4.95 -4.30
N PHE A 188 6.46 3.98 -4.83
CA PHE A 188 7.72 4.25 -5.52
C PHE A 188 7.53 5.01 -6.84
N MET A 189 6.49 4.70 -7.60
CA MET A 189 6.15 5.46 -8.81
C MET A 189 5.90 6.94 -8.47
N LEU A 190 5.11 7.25 -7.43
CA LEU A 190 4.94 8.63 -6.96
C LEU A 190 6.26 9.23 -6.46
N GLY A 191 7.10 8.45 -5.78
CA GLY A 191 8.43 8.87 -5.38
C GLY A 191 9.30 9.30 -6.56
N GLN A 192 9.30 8.53 -7.64
CA GLN A 192 10.01 8.88 -8.87
C GLN A 192 9.50 10.18 -9.47
N VAL A 193 8.17 10.36 -9.56
CA VAL A 193 7.57 11.63 -10.01
C VAL A 193 8.01 12.79 -9.13
N TYR A 194 8.01 12.63 -7.81
CA TYR A 194 8.49 13.65 -6.89
C TYR A 194 9.95 14.04 -7.16
N PHE A 195 10.86 13.06 -7.24
CA PHE A 195 12.28 13.33 -7.47
C PHE A 195 12.52 13.96 -8.85
N PHE A 196 11.79 13.54 -9.88
CA PHE A 196 11.86 14.13 -11.20
C PHE A 196 11.44 15.61 -11.19
N LEU A 197 10.30 15.94 -10.57
CA LEU A 197 9.85 17.33 -10.44
C LEU A 197 10.85 18.18 -9.65
N ARG A 198 11.46 17.62 -8.60
CA ARG A 198 12.51 18.30 -7.80
C ARG A 198 13.81 18.52 -8.58
N TYR A 199 14.11 17.65 -9.54
CA TYR A 199 15.25 17.83 -10.43
C TYR A 199 14.99 18.98 -11.43
N LEU A 200 13.77 19.10 -11.95
CA LEU A 200 13.39 20.19 -12.87
C LEU A 200 13.35 21.59 -12.21
N GLU A 201 13.28 21.68 -10.89
CA GLU A 201 13.35 22.95 -10.15
C GLU A 201 14.79 23.47 -9.95
N GLN A 202 15.81 22.69 -10.30
CA GLN A 202 17.24 23.03 -10.17
C GLN A 202 17.76 23.67 -11.46
#